data_AF-A0A2N6P2C9-F1
#
_entry.id   AF-A0A2N6P2C9-F1
#
_cell.length_a   1.000
_cell.length_b   1.000
_cell.length_c   1.000
_cell.angle_alpha   90.00
_cell.angle_beta   90.00
_cell.angle_gamma   90.00
#
_symmetry.space_group_name_H-M   'P 1'
#
loop_
_entity.id
_entity.type
_entity.pdbx_description
1 polymer ?
#
loop_
_entity_poly.entity_id
_entity_poly.type
_entity_poly.pdbx_seq_one_letter_code
_entity_poly.pdbx_strand_id
1 'polypeptide(L)'
;MDRYNDLTSGSAEGQQDHALHGDHDRRGSKSHRHVEHCFRYLRQSLLCCGDTALEGQDPNTDKAATNGVGAVHMCKDFEAIRSWAEDNRLVDHKGE
;
A
#
# COMPACT_ATOMS: atom_id res chain seq x y z
N MET A 1 -7.69 3.81 -6.12
CA MET A 1 -6.61 2.87 -6.49
C MET A 1 -6.12 3.08 -7.92
N ASP A 2 -6.97 3.64 -8.78
CA ASP A 2 -6.79 3.69 -10.23
C ASP A 2 -5.59 4.54 -10.65
N ARG A 3 -5.40 5.72 -10.06
CA ARG A 3 -4.25 6.59 -10.37
C ARG A 3 -2.87 5.95 -10.09
N TYR A 4 -2.76 5.00 -9.16
CA TYR A 4 -1.50 4.28 -8.92
C TYR A 4 -1.33 3.13 -9.92
N ASN A 5 -2.42 2.47 -10.29
CA ASN A 5 -2.41 1.48 -11.36
C ASN A 5 -2.05 2.15 -12.69
N ASP A 6 -2.59 3.33 -13.00
CA ASP A 6 -2.27 4.10 -14.21
C ASP A 6 -0.78 4.47 -14.33
N LEU A 7 -0.10 4.69 -13.20
CA LEU A 7 1.33 5.00 -13.16
C LEU A 7 2.24 3.78 -13.29
N THR A 8 1.69 2.57 -13.09
CA THR A 8 2.44 1.30 -13.10
C THR A 8 2.07 0.40 -14.27
N SER A 9 0.88 0.56 -14.84
CA SER A 9 0.47 -0.02 -16.11
C SER A 9 1.07 0.81 -17.24
N GLY A 10 2.31 0.52 -17.62
CA GLY A 10 2.85 1.00 -18.90
C GLY A 10 1.81 0.76 -20.01
N SER A 11 1.59 1.78 -20.84
CA SER A 11 0.54 1.86 -21.86
C SER A 11 0.23 0.52 -22.50
N ALA A 12 -1.03 0.10 -22.35
CA ALA A 12 -1.55 -1.14 -22.90
C ALA A 12 -1.66 -1.07 -24.43
N GLU A 13 -0.62 -1.47 -25.14
CA GLU A 13 -0.72 -1.88 -26.55
C GLU A 13 0.14 -3.14 -26.81
N GLY A 14 -0.50 -4.24 -27.23
CA GLY A 14 0.12 -5.26 -28.09
C GLY A 14 0.63 -6.57 -27.47
N GLN A 15 -0.29 -7.52 -27.26
CA GLN A 15 -0.27 -8.92 -27.72
C GLN A 15 0.98 -9.84 -27.53
N GLN A 16 0.78 -10.86 -26.69
CA GLN A 16 1.14 -12.28 -26.79
C GLN A 16 2.08 -12.77 -27.92
N ASP A 17 3.18 -13.42 -27.54
CA ASP A 17 3.75 -14.60 -28.23
C ASP A 17 4.92 -15.28 -27.50
N HIS A 18 4.97 -16.60 -27.68
CA HIS A 18 5.88 -17.56 -27.08
C HIS A 18 7.26 -17.58 -27.77
N ALA A 19 8.29 -17.76 -26.94
CA ALA A 19 9.59 -18.40 -27.24
C ALA A 19 10.55 -17.74 -28.25
N LEU A 20 11.84 -17.83 -27.87
CA LEU A 20 13.07 -17.77 -28.69
C LEU A 20 13.91 -16.49 -28.66
N HIS A 21 15.21 -16.77 -28.74
CA HIS A 21 16.39 -15.96 -28.50
C HIS A 21 16.51 -14.69 -29.36
N GLY A 22 17.10 -13.65 -28.79
CA GLY A 22 17.56 -12.49 -29.56
C GLY A 22 18.13 -11.40 -28.66
N ASP A 23 19.45 -11.40 -28.51
CA ASP A 23 20.23 -10.28 -27.97
C ASP A 23 20.00 -9.02 -28.83
N HIS A 24 19.53 -7.93 -28.22
CA HIS A 24 19.66 -6.60 -28.79
C HIS A 24 19.69 -5.55 -27.67
N ASP A 25 20.80 -4.82 -27.64
CA ASP A 25 21.10 -3.62 -26.87
C ASP A 25 19.91 -2.67 -26.72
N ARG A 26 19.35 -2.60 -25.50
CA ARG A 26 18.55 -1.45 -25.02
C ARG A 26 18.94 -1.12 -23.58
N ARG A 27 19.95 -0.27 -23.46
CA ARG A 27 20.44 0.34 -22.21
C ARG A 27 19.38 1.28 -21.61
N GLY A 28 18.31 0.73 -21.02
CA GLY A 28 17.29 1.56 -20.39
C GLY A 28 16.03 0.93 -19.77
N SER A 29 15.83 -0.40 -19.75
CA SER A 29 14.49 -0.93 -19.38
C SER A 29 14.42 -2.21 -18.52
N LYS A 30 15.52 -2.66 -17.90
CA LYS A 30 15.49 -3.82 -16.97
C LYS A 30 15.44 -3.44 -15.48
N SER A 31 15.99 -2.28 -15.11
CA SER A 31 16.07 -1.82 -13.71
C SER A 31 14.70 -1.48 -13.13
N HIS A 32 13.85 -0.78 -13.90
CA HIS A 32 12.54 -0.32 -13.42
C HIS A 32 11.57 -1.45 -13.08
N ARG A 33 11.54 -2.54 -13.88
CA ARG A 33 10.65 -3.70 -13.62
C ARG A 33 11.00 -4.46 -12.33
N HIS A 34 12.26 -4.48 -11.93
CA HIS A 34 12.66 -5.12 -10.67
C HIS A 34 12.23 -4.27 -9.46
N VAL A 35 12.37 -2.95 -9.58
CA VAL A 35 11.99 -2.01 -8.51
C VAL A 35 10.46 -1.88 -8.37
N GLU A 36 9.72 -1.94 -9.49
CA GLU A 36 8.26 -1.81 -9.52
C GLU A 36 7.54 -2.86 -8.64
N HIS A 37 7.91 -4.14 -8.77
CA HIS A 37 7.27 -5.18 -7.97
C HIS A 37 7.63 -5.09 -6.48
N CYS A 38 8.83 -4.62 -6.13
CA CYS A 38 9.22 -4.36 -4.75
C CYS A 38 8.30 -3.30 -4.13
N PHE A 39 8.03 -2.21 -4.83
CA PHE A 39 7.08 -1.19 -4.37
C PHE A 39 5.63 -1.72 -4.30
N ARG A 40 5.23 -2.61 -5.22
CA ARG A 40 3.94 -3.31 -5.12
C ARG A 40 3.86 -4.16 -3.85
N TYR A 41 4.90 -4.93 -3.53
CA TYR A 41 4.93 -5.74 -2.31
C TYR A 41 4.96 -4.90 -1.03
N LEU A 42 5.77 -3.83 -0.99
CA LEU A 42 5.80 -2.91 0.17
C LEU A 42 4.43 -2.25 0.40
N ARG A 43 3.80 -1.76 -0.67
CA ARG A 43 2.44 -1.22 -0.59
C ARG A 43 1.46 -2.28 -0.08
N GLN A 44 1.50 -3.49 -0.62
CA GLN A 44 0.62 -4.58 -0.18
C GLN A 44 0.81 -4.89 1.31
N SER A 45 2.05 -4.95 1.78
CA SER A 45 2.37 -5.17 3.21
C SER A 45 1.85 -4.03 4.08
N LEU A 46 2.04 -2.77 3.69
CA LEU A 46 1.53 -1.62 4.44
C LEU A 46 0.00 -1.57 4.48
N LEU A 47 -0.68 -1.92 3.39
CA LEU A 47 -2.14 -1.95 3.35
C LEU A 47 -2.72 -3.11 4.16
N CYS A 48 -2.11 -4.30 4.08
CA CYS A 48 -2.53 -5.46 4.86
C CYS A 48 -2.24 -5.31 6.36
N CYS A 49 -1.11 -4.68 6.70
CA CYS A 49 -0.71 -4.41 8.08
C CYS A 49 -1.11 -3.00 8.54
N GLY A 50 -1.98 -2.31 7.80
CA GLY A 50 -2.47 -0.98 8.08
C GLY A 50 -3.44 -1.00 9.26
N ASP A 51 -2.91 -1.32 10.44
CA ASP A 51 -3.70 -1.45 11.64
C ASP A 51 -4.12 -0.09 12.18
N THR A 52 -5.39 -0.01 12.58
CA THR A 52 -6.04 1.18 13.15
C THR A 52 -6.54 0.89 14.55
N ALA A 53 -6.16 -0.23 15.16
CA ALA A 53 -6.45 -0.49 16.55
C ALA A 53 -5.76 0.56 17.44
N LEU A 54 -6.52 1.13 18.38
CA LEU A 54 -5.94 1.91 19.46
C LEU A 54 -5.21 0.96 20.42
N GLU A 55 -4.23 1.50 21.15
CA GLU A 55 -3.48 0.70 22.12
C GLU A 55 -4.41 0.10 23.19
N GLY A 56 -4.07 -1.12 23.63
CA GLY A 56 -4.81 -1.84 24.65
C GLY A 56 -4.49 -1.37 26.07
N GLN A 57 -5.31 -1.81 27.02
CA GLN A 57 -5.05 -1.63 28.45
C GLN A 57 -3.80 -2.41 28.86
N ASP A 58 -2.91 -1.78 29.65
CA ASP A 58 -1.75 -2.45 30.21
C ASP A 58 -2.20 -3.60 31.14
N PRO A 59 -1.84 -4.87 30.84
CA PRO A 59 -2.27 -6.02 31.62
C PRO A 59 -1.65 -6.08 33.03
N ASN A 60 -0.67 -5.23 33.33
CA ASN A 60 0.00 -5.18 34.63
C ASN A 60 -0.63 -4.17 35.60
N THR A 61 -1.67 -3.44 35.19
CA THR A 61 -2.33 -2.46 36.06
C THR A 61 -3.81 -2.29 35.79
N ASP A 62 -4.57 -2.09 36.87
CA ASP A 62 -6.00 -1.78 36.81
C ASP A 62 -6.27 -0.27 36.56
N LYS A 63 -5.22 0.56 36.49
CA LYS A 63 -5.34 1.97 36.14
C LYS A 63 -5.44 2.14 34.62
N ALA A 64 -6.17 3.14 34.14
CA ALA A 64 -6.19 3.47 32.72
C ALA A 64 -4.77 3.84 32.24
N ALA A 65 -4.10 2.90 31.56
CA ALA A 65 -2.72 2.99 31.13
C ALA A 65 -2.49 2.08 29.91
N THR A 66 -1.50 2.42 29.10
CA THR A 66 -1.06 1.63 27.95
C THR A 66 0.46 1.46 27.99
N ASN A 67 0.94 0.33 27.50
CA ASN A 67 2.35 0.01 27.31
C ASN A 67 2.63 -0.59 25.92
N GLY A 68 1.70 -0.42 24.97
CA GLY A 68 1.83 -0.91 23.60
C GLY A 68 1.52 -2.39 23.39
N VAL A 69 0.96 -3.10 24.38
CA VAL A 69 0.46 -4.48 24.23
C VAL A 69 -1.03 -4.59 24.56
N GLY A 70 -1.64 -5.74 24.25
CA GLY A 70 -3.04 -6.05 24.62
C GLY A 70 -4.10 -5.61 23.60
N ALA A 71 -3.72 -4.95 22.51
CA ALA A 71 -4.63 -4.67 21.40
C ALA A 71 -4.94 -5.96 20.61
N VAL A 72 -6.20 -6.13 20.22
CA VAL A 72 -6.62 -7.22 19.32
C VAL A 72 -6.56 -6.71 17.88
N HIS A 73 -5.61 -7.23 17.12
CA HIS A 73 -5.39 -6.89 15.73
C HIS A 73 -6.28 -7.75 14.82
N MET A 74 -7.09 -7.11 13.96
CA MET A 74 -7.96 -7.79 13.00
C MET A 74 -7.84 -7.12 11.64
N CYS A 75 -7.89 -7.92 10.56
CA CYS A 75 -7.95 -7.39 9.21
C CYS A 75 -9.21 -6.52 9.05
N LYS A 76 -9.05 -5.34 8.45
CA LYS A 76 -10.14 -4.39 8.19
C LYS A 76 -10.21 -4.05 6.72
N ASP A 77 -11.38 -3.59 6.29
CA ASP A 77 -11.56 -3.03 4.95
C ASP A 77 -10.79 -1.70 4.83
N PHE A 78 -9.71 -1.72 4.05
CA PHE A 78 -8.88 -0.54 3.82
C PHE A 78 -9.63 0.60 3.13
N GLU A 79 -10.59 0.29 2.25
CA GLU A 79 -11.36 1.31 1.53
C GLU A 79 -12.28 2.07 2.50
N ALA A 80 -12.92 1.36 3.42
CA ALA A 80 -13.72 1.97 4.48
C ALA A 80 -12.88 2.87 5.40
N ILE A 81 -11.67 2.42 5.78
CA ILE A 81 -10.72 3.23 6.57
C ILE A 81 -10.35 4.51 5.82
N ARG A 82 -10.00 4.38 4.54
CA ARG A 82 -9.61 5.53 3.71
C ARG A 82 -10.75 6.53 3.57
N SER A 83 -11.96 6.06 3.25
CA SER A 83 -13.13 6.94 3.10
C SER A 83 -13.37 7.74 4.38
N TRP A 84 -13.42 7.06 5.54
CA TRP A 84 -13.61 7.72 6.81
C TRP A 84 -12.49 8.76 7.09
N ALA A 85 -11.24 8.43 6.80
CA ALA A 85 -10.11 9.33 7.02
C ALA A 85 -10.17 10.59 6.15
N GLU A 86 -10.58 10.46 4.88
CA GLU A 86 -10.78 11.61 3.99
C GLU A 86 -11.96 12.47 4.45
N ASP A 87 -13.09 11.86 4.82
CA ASP A 87 -14.28 12.57 5.31
C ASP A 87 -14.04 13.35 6.61
N ASN A 88 -13.07 12.90 7.43
CA ASN A 88 -12.74 13.49 8.73
C ASN A 88 -11.40 14.25 8.72
N ARG A 89 -10.85 14.54 7.54
CA ARG A 89 -9.55 15.20 7.41
C ARG A 89 -9.64 16.66 7.88
N LEU A 90 -8.69 17.09 8.72
CA LEU A 90 -8.68 18.42 9.35
C LEU A 90 -8.44 19.59 8.36
N VAL A 91 -7.85 19.34 7.19
CA VAL A 91 -7.48 20.39 6.22
C VAL A 91 -7.96 20.03 4.81
N ASP A 92 -8.96 20.76 4.34
CA ASP A 92 -9.52 20.64 2.98
C ASP A 92 -8.83 21.55 1.96
N HIS A 93 -7.55 21.85 2.18
CA HIS A 93 -6.77 22.65 1.23
C HIS A 93 -6.43 21.82 -0.02
N LYS A 94 -7.41 21.65 -0.92
CA LYS A 94 -7.11 21.81 -2.34
C LYS A 94 -6.76 23.29 -2.49
N GLY A 95 -5.46 23.61 -2.48
CA GLY A 95 -5.00 24.92 -2.90
C GLY A 95 -5.49 25.15 -4.33
N GLU A 96 -6.43 26.09 -4.48
CA GLU A 96 -6.66 26.86 -5.69
C GLU A 96 -5.50 27.83 -5.93
#